data_AF-A0A2W4SKB8-F1
#
_entry.id   AF-A0A2W4SKB8-F1
#
_cell.length_a   1.000
_cell.length_b   1.000
_cell.length_c   1.000
_cell.angle_alpha   90.00
_cell.angle_beta   90.00
_cell.angle_gamma   90.00
#
_symmetry.space_group_name_H-M   'P 1'
#
loop_
_entity.id
_entity.type
_entity.pdbx_description
1 polymer ?
#
loop_
_entity_poly.entity_id
_entity_poly.type
_entity_poly.pdbx_seq_one_letter_code
_entity_poly.pdbx_strand_id
1 'polypeptide(L)'
;MTKARGRFDDLPPITDFESCQRVRPLLLHRCGDVVGVWRFCPNKTCQRARSCRRGDGQCFIAFMQAAPDTQRRRLRYALDNRLAGLDSDEACRLADARVEDEIARDAAEQDALCAPTPQSDVTVTPC
;
A
#
# COMPACT_ATOMS: atom_id res chain seq x y z
N MET A 1 -20.44 15.42 21.88
CA MET A 1 -19.70 15.45 20.60
C MET A 1 -18.22 15.29 20.88
N THR A 2 -17.65 14.11 20.62
CA THR A 2 -16.23 13.84 20.86
C THR A 2 -15.43 14.53 19.76
N LYS A 3 -14.69 15.59 20.12
CA LYS A 3 -13.73 16.26 19.22
C LYS A 3 -12.86 15.18 18.60
N ALA A 4 -12.85 15.06 17.26
CA ALA A 4 -11.94 14.16 16.57
C ALA A 4 -10.52 14.61 16.90
N ARG A 5 -9.89 13.96 17.88
CA ARG A 5 -8.50 14.21 18.26
C ARG A 5 -7.63 13.68 17.12
N GLY A 6 -6.74 14.51 16.56
CA GLY A 6 -5.70 14.06 15.64
C GLY A 6 -5.92 14.40 14.16
N ARG A 7 -6.42 15.60 13.83
CA ARG A 7 -6.34 16.10 12.44
C ARG A 7 -4.88 16.34 12.08
N PHE A 8 -4.46 16.06 10.84
CA PHE A 8 -3.08 16.35 10.40
C PHE A 8 -2.60 17.77 10.75
N ASP A 9 -3.51 18.74 10.76
CA ASP A 9 -3.30 20.14 11.19
C ASP A 9 -2.77 20.28 12.63
N ASP A 10 -3.01 19.28 13.50
CA ASP A 10 -2.54 19.24 14.89
C ASP A 10 -1.09 18.72 15.01
N LEU A 11 -0.37 18.46 13.91
CA LEU A 11 1.05 18.08 13.98
C LEU A 11 1.91 19.34 14.18
N PRO A 12 2.95 19.29 15.04
CA PRO A 12 3.92 20.36 15.09
C PRO A 12 4.60 20.53 13.71
N PRO A 13 4.99 21.76 13.34
CA PRO A 13 5.57 22.04 12.04
C PRO A 13 6.85 21.21 11.83
N ILE A 14 6.99 20.68 10.63
CA ILE A 14 8.16 19.90 10.20
C ILE A 14 9.12 20.88 9.52
N THR A 15 10.10 21.39 10.27
CA THR A 15 11.07 22.40 9.82
C THR A 15 12.44 21.81 9.50
N ASP A 16 12.76 20.67 10.10
CA ASP A 16 14.06 20.00 10.03
C ASP A 16 13.91 18.49 10.25
N PHE A 17 15.02 17.76 10.11
CA PHE A 17 15.03 16.32 10.25
C PHE A 17 14.64 15.84 11.66
N GLU A 18 15.03 16.53 12.72
CA GLU A 18 14.69 16.15 14.11
C GLU A 18 13.20 16.34 14.39
N SER A 19 12.61 17.43 13.89
CA SER A 19 11.18 17.68 13.92
C SER A 19 10.41 16.59 13.18
N CYS A 20 10.92 16.14 12.02
CA CYS A 20 10.35 15.03 11.26
C CYS A 20 10.37 13.72 12.07
N GLN A 21 11.51 13.38 12.68
CA GLN A 21 11.62 12.18 13.51
C GLN A 21 10.68 12.21 14.72
N ARG A 22 10.52 13.37 15.36
CA ARG A 22 9.62 13.58 16.50
C ARG A 22 8.14 13.47 16.10
N VAL A 23 7.78 13.95 14.90
CA VAL A 23 6.42 13.89 14.36
C VAL A 23 6.05 12.51 13.82
N ARG A 24 7.04 11.75 13.33
CA ARG A 24 6.83 10.47 12.64
C ARG A 24 5.90 9.50 13.36
N PRO A 25 6.01 9.24 14.68
CA PRO A 25 5.11 8.30 15.36
C PRO A 25 3.64 8.78 15.35
N LEU A 26 3.42 10.09 15.53
CA LEU A 26 2.08 10.71 15.50
C LEU A 26 1.50 10.71 14.08
N LEU A 27 2.33 11.00 13.08
CA LEU A 27 1.93 10.96 11.67
C LEU A 27 1.51 9.54 11.27
N LEU A 28 2.33 8.54 11.57
CA LEU A 28 2.05 7.15 11.24
C LEU A 28 0.83 6.60 11.99
N HIS A 29 0.65 7.01 13.25
CA HIS A 29 -0.57 6.71 14.01
C HIS A 29 -1.82 7.23 13.28
N ARG A 30 -1.82 8.49 12.86
CA ARG A 30 -2.93 9.11 12.12
C ARG A 30 -3.19 8.46 10.78
N CYS A 31 -2.14 8.16 10.01
CA CYS A 31 -2.28 7.38 8.77
C CYS A 31 -2.94 6.03 9.02
N GLY A 32 -2.57 5.35 10.11
CA GLY A 32 -3.21 4.10 10.53
C GLY A 32 -4.69 4.23 10.83
N ASP A 33 -5.11 5.34 11.44
CA ASP A 33 -6.52 5.60 11.73
C ASP A 33 -7.32 5.91 10.46
N VAL A 34 -6.75 6.68 9.52
CA VAL A 34 -7.35 7.01 8.22
C VAL A 34 -7.54 5.75 7.37
N VAL A 35 -6.51 4.91 7.26
CA VAL A 35 -6.58 3.64 6.51
C VAL A 35 -7.43 2.59 7.25
N GLY A 36 -7.79 2.84 8.50
CA GLY A 36 -8.67 1.97 9.27
C GLY A 36 -7.99 0.69 9.74
N VAL A 37 -6.69 0.73 10.01
CA VAL A 37 -5.85 -0.42 10.40
C VAL A 37 -6.41 -1.16 11.62
N TRP A 38 -7.09 -0.45 12.53
CA TRP A 38 -7.76 -1.02 13.70
C TRP A 38 -8.79 -2.09 13.37
N ARG A 39 -9.36 -2.11 12.15
CA ARG A 39 -10.31 -3.15 11.69
C ARG A 39 -9.69 -4.56 11.71
N PHE A 40 -8.38 -4.65 11.48
CA PHE A 40 -7.63 -5.91 11.41
C PHE A 40 -6.90 -6.24 12.72
N CYS A 41 -7.01 -5.38 13.73
CA CYS A 41 -6.34 -5.59 15.01
C CYS A 41 -7.13 -6.58 15.89
N PRO A 42 -6.50 -7.58 16.53
CA PRO A 42 -7.20 -8.50 17.44
C PRO A 42 -7.73 -7.81 18.72
N ASN A 43 -7.19 -6.64 19.08
CA ASN A 43 -7.61 -5.90 20.26
C ASN A 43 -8.95 -5.19 20.05
N LYS A 44 -10.01 -5.68 20.70
CA LYS A 44 -11.37 -5.11 20.64
C LYS A 44 -11.45 -3.66 21.13
N THR A 45 -10.54 -3.22 21.98
CA THR A 45 -10.49 -1.83 22.43
C THR A 45 -10.06 -0.89 21.30
N CYS A 46 -9.08 -1.28 20.49
CA CYS A 46 -8.68 -0.53 19.30
C CYS A 46 -9.81 -0.47 18.26
N GLN A 47 -10.52 -1.59 18.07
CA GLN A 47 -11.69 -1.65 17.17
C GLN A 47 -12.80 -0.68 17.61
N ARG A 48 -13.16 -0.71 18.90
CA ARG A 48 -14.19 0.18 19.47
C ARG A 48 -13.78 1.65 19.42
N ALA A 49 -12.51 1.94 19.70
CA ALA A 49 -11.97 3.29 19.64
C ALA A 49 -11.77 3.81 18.20
N ARG A 50 -11.83 2.92 17.20
CA ARG A 50 -11.49 3.21 15.79
C ARG A 50 -10.12 3.88 15.64
N SER A 51 -9.19 3.48 16.50
CA SER A 51 -7.85 4.08 16.55
C SER A 51 -6.84 3.14 17.20
N CYS A 52 -5.58 3.23 16.79
CA CYS A 52 -4.48 2.52 17.44
C CYS A 52 -4.19 3.11 18.84
N ARG A 53 -4.19 2.29 19.90
CA ARG A 53 -3.89 2.77 21.26
C ARG A 53 -2.41 3.00 21.57
N ARG A 54 -1.51 2.40 20.79
CA ARG A 54 -0.06 2.46 21.08
C ARG A 54 0.56 3.82 20.74
N GLY A 55 -0.08 4.59 19.84
CA GLY A 55 0.32 5.97 19.54
C GLY A 55 1.64 6.12 18.76
N ASP A 56 2.33 5.02 18.45
CA ASP A 56 3.67 5.02 17.86
C ASP A 56 3.71 4.60 16.37
N GLY A 57 2.56 4.39 15.76
CA GLY A 57 2.44 4.02 14.34
C GLY A 57 2.80 2.57 14.00
N GLN A 58 3.14 1.73 14.98
CA GLN A 58 3.54 0.33 14.71
C GLN A 58 2.45 -0.49 14.03
N CYS A 59 1.18 -0.23 14.35
CA CYS A 59 0.08 -0.92 13.66
C CYS A 59 0.05 -0.57 12.17
N PHE A 60 0.28 0.69 11.79
CA PHE A 60 0.34 1.08 10.39
C PHE A 60 1.53 0.43 9.67
N ILE A 61 2.70 0.38 10.31
CA ILE A 61 3.88 -0.31 9.76
C ILE A 61 3.58 -1.80 9.54
N ALA A 62 3.04 -2.49 10.53
CA ALA A 62 2.70 -3.91 10.43
C ALA A 62 1.64 -4.16 9.34
N PHE A 63 0.65 -3.27 9.22
CA PHE A 63 -0.36 -3.33 8.16
C PHE A 63 0.29 -3.19 6.78
N MET A 64 1.17 -2.20 6.60
CA MET A 64 1.88 -2.01 5.33
C MET A 64 2.79 -3.18 4.99
N GLN A 65 3.41 -3.82 5.98
CA GLN A 65 4.23 -5.03 5.78
C GLN A 65 3.39 -6.24 5.36
N ALA A 66 2.20 -6.41 5.94
CA ALA A 66 1.27 -7.49 5.63
C ALA A 66 0.47 -7.26 4.34
N ALA A 67 0.39 -6.03 3.85
CA ALA A 67 -0.35 -5.70 2.63
C ALA A 67 0.23 -6.43 1.41
N PRO A 68 -0.62 -6.97 0.52
CA PRO A 68 -0.19 -7.55 -0.76
C PRO A 68 0.66 -6.56 -1.56
N ASP A 69 1.61 -7.08 -2.34
CA ASP A 69 2.54 -6.22 -3.08
C ASP A 69 1.83 -5.25 -4.02
N THR A 70 0.78 -5.72 -4.69
CA THR A 70 -0.08 -4.91 -5.57
C THR A 70 -0.66 -3.69 -4.86
N GLN A 71 -1.14 -3.86 -3.62
CA GLN A 71 -1.67 -2.75 -2.83
C GLN A 71 -0.57 -1.76 -2.41
N ARG A 72 0.64 -2.27 -2.08
CA ARG A 72 1.78 -1.40 -1.77
C ARG A 72 2.23 -0.59 -2.99
N ARG A 73 2.27 -1.21 -4.18
CA ARG A 73 2.58 -0.54 -5.45
C ARG A 73 1.55 0.54 -5.77
N ARG A 74 0.26 0.20 -5.69
CA ARG A 74 -0.84 1.16 -5.86
C ARG A 74 -0.70 2.37 -4.93
N LEU A 75 -0.49 2.14 -3.63
CA LEU A 75 -0.34 3.25 -2.67
C LEU A 75 0.85 4.14 -3.03
N ARG A 76 1.99 3.55 -3.39
CA ARG A 76 3.18 4.30 -3.79
C ARG A 76 2.92 5.17 -5.02
N TYR A 77 2.35 4.61 -6.09
CA TYR A 77 2.04 5.38 -7.30
C TYR A 77 1.01 6.48 -7.05
N ALA A 78 0.01 6.22 -6.22
CA ALA A 78 -0.95 7.25 -5.84
C ALA A 78 -0.27 8.41 -5.08
N LEU A 79 0.68 8.11 -4.19
CA LEU A 79 1.47 9.15 -3.50
C LEU A 79 2.38 9.91 -4.45
N ASP A 80 3.08 9.23 -5.36
CA ASP A 80 3.94 9.87 -6.36
C ASP A 80 3.12 10.81 -7.26
N ASN A 81 1.94 10.38 -7.70
CA ASN A 81 1.00 11.18 -8.48
C ASN A 81 0.50 12.41 -7.69
N ARG A 82 0.18 12.26 -6.40
CA ARG A 82 -0.19 13.38 -5.52
C ARG A 82 0.93 14.39 -5.37
N LEU A 83 2.17 13.92 -5.23
CA LEU A 83 3.36 14.79 -5.16
C LEU A 83 3.61 15.52 -6.49
N ALA A 84 3.21 14.93 -7.61
CA ALA A 84 3.23 15.58 -8.92
C ALA A 84 2.09 16.60 -9.13
N GLY A 85 1.22 16.81 -8.13
CA GLY A 85 0.17 17.83 -8.16
C GLY A 85 -1.19 17.34 -8.68
N LEU A 86 -1.35 16.03 -8.93
CA LEU A 86 -2.64 15.46 -9.33
C LEU A 86 -3.64 15.49 -8.16
N ASP A 87 -4.94 15.58 -8.47
CA ASP A 87 -5.98 15.42 -7.46
C ASP A 87 -6.03 13.98 -6.91
N SER A 88 -6.77 13.78 -5.82
CA SER A 88 -6.80 12.50 -5.13
C SER A 88 -7.41 11.37 -5.94
N ASP A 89 -8.49 11.64 -6.65
CA ASP A 89 -9.23 10.63 -7.39
C ASP A 89 -8.45 10.27 -8.66
N GLU A 90 -7.91 11.28 -9.33
CA GLU A 90 -7.07 11.08 -10.51
C GLU A 90 -5.76 10.35 -10.19
N ALA A 91 -5.10 10.72 -9.08
CA ALA A 91 -3.89 10.04 -8.64
C ALA A 91 -4.13 8.56 -8.37
N CYS A 92 -5.27 8.22 -7.75
CA CYS A 92 -5.66 6.84 -7.50
C CYS A 92 -5.99 6.08 -8.80
N ARG A 93 -6.74 6.71 -9.71
CA ARG A 93 -7.14 6.10 -10.99
C ARG A 93 -5.93 5.75 -11.85
N LEU A 94 -4.96 6.66 -11.95
CA LEU A 94 -3.71 6.43 -12.69
C LEU A 94 -2.83 5.37 -12.03
N ALA A 95 -2.82 5.32 -10.69
CA ALA A 95 -2.11 4.28 -9.96
C ALA A 95 -2.72 2.88 -10.20
N ASP A 96 -4.04 2.78 -10.25
CA ASP A 96 -4.76 1.54 -10.57
C ASP A 96 -4.45 1.07 -11.99
N ALA A 97 -4.61 1.95 -12.98
CA ALA A 97 -4.32 1.64 -14.38
C ALA A 97 -2.89 1.11 -14.56
N ARG A 98 -1.92 1.75 -13.91
CA ARG A 98 -0.52 1.31 -13.96
C ARG A 98 -0.31 -0.08 -13.36
N VAL A 99 -0.93 -0.37 -12.21
CA VAL A 99 -0.79 -1.68 -11.56
C VAL A 99 -1.48 -2.76 -12.39
N GLU A 100 -2.62 -2.47 -13.00
CA GLU A 100 -3.32 -3.39 -13.91
C GLU A 100 -2.46 -3.71 -15.14
N ASP A 101 -1.84 -2.70 -15.76
CA ASP A 101 -0.92 -2.88 -16.89
C ASP A 101 0.32 -3.72 -16.51
N GLU A 102 0.88 -3.52 -15.32
CA GLU A 102 1.97 -4.33 -14.79
C GLU A 102 1.54 -5.79 -14.59
N ILE A 103 0.39 -6.03 -13.96
CA ILE A 103 -0.14 -7.39 -13.75
C ILE A 103 -0.41 -8.10 -15.09
N ALA A 104 -0.96 -7.39 -16.08
CA ALA A 104 -1.23 -7.95 -17.40
C ALA A 104 0.06 -8.36 -18.12
N ARG A 105 1.13 -7.55 -18.01
CA ARG A 105 2.45 -7.89 -18.57
C ARG A 105 3.08 -9.08 -17.86
N ASP A 106 3.06 -9.09 -16.53
CA ASP A 106 3.59 -10.21 -15.72
C ASP A 106 2.88 -11.52 -16.10
N ALA A 107 1.56 -11.51 -16.25
CA ALA A 107 0.78 -12.69 -16.66
C ALA A 107 1.13 -13.16 -18.08
N ALA A 108 1.25 -12.23 -19.04
CA ALA A 108 1.61 -12.56 -20.42
C ALA A 108 3.03 -13.16 -20.53
N GLU A 109 3.99 -12.63 -19.77
CA GLU A 109 5.35 -13.17 -19.69
C GLU A 109 5.35 -14.58 -19.07
N GLN A 110 4.52 -14.80 -18.05
CA GLN A 110 4.42 -16.08 -17.35
C GLN A 110 3.76 -17.16 -18.23
N ASP A 111 2.74 -16.80 -19.00
CA ASP A 111 2.11 -17.68 -20.00
C ASP A 111 3.10 -18.05 -21.12
N ALA A 112 3.90 -17.10 -21.60
CA ALA A 112 4.93 -17.35 -22.61
C ALA A 112 6.03 -18.32 -22.10
N LEU A 113 6.37 -18.24 -20.80
CA LEU A 113 7.37 -19.11 -20.18
C LEU A 113 6.83 -20.52 -19.87
N CYS A 114 5.53 -20.65 -19.59
CA CYS A 114 4.86 -21.94 -19.37
C CYS A 114 4.33 -22.59 -20.66
N ALA A 115 4.46 -21.95 -21.83
CA ALA A 115 4.10 -22.55 -23.09
C ALA A 115 4.95 -23.81 -23.34
N PRO A 116 4.33 -24.98 -23.60
CA PRO A 116 5.10 -26.18 -23.90
C PRO A 116 5.92 -25.94 -25.17
N THR A 117 7.23 -26.13 -25.08
CA THR A 117 8.11 -26.15 -26.25
C THR A 117 7.53 -27.17 -27.24
N PRO A 118 7.36 -26.84 -28.53
CA PRO A 118 6.89 -27.81 -29.50
C PRO A 118 7.87 -28.99 -29.49
N GLN A 119 7.40 -30.16 -29.05
CA GLN A 119 8.16 -31.39 -29.17
C GLN A 119 8.35 -31.61 -30.67
N SER A 120 9.57 -31.39 -31.14
CA SER A 120 9.96 -31.78 -32.49
C SER A 120 9.77 -33.29 -32.59
N ASP A 121 8.74 -33.71 -33.33
CA ASP A 121 8.49 -35.10 -33.71
C ASP A 121 9.79 -35.71 -34.23
N VAL A 122 10.41 -36.56 -33.40
CA VAL A 122 11.51 -37.41 -33.85
C VAL A 122 10.85 -38.51 -34.67
N THR A 123 10.88 -38.33 -36.00
CA THR A 123 10.48 -39.38 -36.94
C THR A 123 11.40 -40.57 -36.75
N VAL A 124 10.96 -41.57 -35.99
CA VAL A 124 11.64 -42.87 -35.91
C VAL A 124 11.38 -43.59 -37.22
N THR A 125 12.36 -43.58 -38.12
CA THR A 125 12.37 -44.43 -39.31
C THR A 125 12.61 -45.88 -38.88
N PRO A 126 11.69 -46.84 -39.17
CA PRO A 126 11.93 -48.24 -38.87
C PRO A 126 12.90 -48.85 -39.90
N CYS A 127 13.89 -49.62 -39.41
CA CYS A 127 14.65 -50.60 -40.19
C CYS A 127 14.11 -52.00 -39.91
#